data_AF-A0A0S7BLD5-F1
#
_entry.id   AF-A0A0S7BLD5-F1
#
_cell.length_a   1.000
_cell.length_b   1.000
_cell.length_c   1.000
_cell.angle_alpha   90.00
_cell.angle_beta   90.00
_cell.angle_gamma   90.00
#
_symmetry.space_group_name_H-M   'P 1'
#
loop_
_entity.id
_entity.type
_entity.pdbx_description
1 polymer ?
#
loop_
_entity_poly.entity_id
_entity_poly.type
_entity_poly.pdbx_seq_one_letter_code
_entity_poly.pdbx_strand_id
1 'polypeptide(L)' 'MNKVEINTFIEEMEAFGDVWEPADVERVYKGMTLEEALNNRRLEMYTFADIIGKVYNRKSTSE' A
#
# COMPACT_ATOMS: atom_id res chain seq x y z
N MET A 1 8.65 -11.16 8.13
CA MET A 1 7.34 -11.80 8.01
C MET A 1 7.46 -13.29 7.76
N ASN A 2 6.59 -14.08 8.39
CA ASN A 2 6.40 -15.51 8.13
C ASN A 2 5.29 -15.74 7.07
N LYS A 3 5.09 -16.99 6.65
CA LYS A 3 4.10 -17.33 5.61
C LYS A 3 2.66 -16.92 5.95
N VAL A 4 2.26 -17.05 7.22
CA VAL A 4 0.91 -16.67 7.67
C VAL A 4 0.75 -15.16 7.59
N GLU A 5 1.72 -14.40 8.10
CA GLU A 5 1.72 -12.94 8.01
C GLU A 5 1.72 -12.45 6.56
N ILE A 6 2.48 -13.08 5.67
CA ILE A 6 2.49 -12.74 4.24
C ILE A 6 1.09 -12.96 3.63
N ASN A 7 0.45 -14.10 3.89
CA ASN A 7 -0.88 -14.37 3.36
C ASN A 7 -1.92 -13.40 3.91
N THR A 8 -1.88 -13.08 5.21
CA THR A 8 -2.78 -12.09 5.81
C THR A 8 -2.58 -10.70 5.20
N PHE A 9 -1.34 -10.30 4.92
CA PHE A 9 -1.06 -9.05 4.23
C PHE A 9 -1.71 -9.02 2.83
N ILE A 10 -1.57 -10.10 2.06
CA ILE A 10 -2.13 -10.22 0.70
C ILE A 10 -3.66 -10.14 0.75
N GLU A 11 -4.31 -10.91 1.62
CA GLU A 11 -5.78 -10.91 1.77
C GLU A 11 -6.33 -9.52 2.14
N GLU A 12 -5.67 -8.83 3.07
CA GLU A 12 -6.03 -7.47 3.47
C GLU A 12 -5.88 -6.48 2.31
N MET A 13 -4.79 -6.55 1.54
CA MET A 13 -4.55 -5.63 0.42
C MET A 13 -5.45 -5.93 -0.79
N GLU A 14 -5.76 -7.21 -1.05
CA GLU A 14 -6.68 -7.63 -2.10
C GLU A 14 -8.11 -7.10 -1.85
N ALA A 15 -8.54 -6.96 -0.59
CA ALA A 15 -9.81 -6.32 -0.24
C ALA A 15 -9.89 -4.83 -0.68
N PHE A 16 -8.74 -4.17 -0.86
CA PHE A 16 -8.63 -2.81 -1.40
C PHE A 16 -8.28 -2.80 -2.90
N GLY A 17 -8.22 -3.95 -3.55
CA GLY A 17 -7.84 -4.11 -4.96
C GLY A 17 -6.34 -4.02 -5.22
N ASP A 18 -5.51 -4.10 -4.19
CA ASP A 18 -4.05 -4.07 -4.29
C ASP A 18 -3.49 -5.51 -4.22
N VAL A 19 -3.24 -6.10 -5.38
CA VAL A 19 -2.87 -7.52 -5.49
C VAL A 19 -1.36 -7.70 -5.38
N TRP A 20 -0.93 -8.63 -4.53
CA TRP A 20 0.47 -8.92 -4.26
C TRP A 20 0.81 -10.40 -4.43
N GLU A 21 1.98 -10.68 -5.01
CA GLU A 21 2.55 -12.02 -4.96
C GLU A 21 3.35 -12.23 -3.66
N PRO A 22 3.32 -13.43 -3.04
CA PRO A 22 4.04 -13.69 -1.79
C PRO A 22 5.53 -13.35 -1.84
N ALA A 23 6.19 -13.60 -2.97
CA ALA A 23 7.61 -13.29 -3.16
C ALA A 23 7.89 -11.78 -3.11
N ASP A 24 6.96 -10.96 -3.58
CA ASP A 24 7.08 -9.50 -3.53
C ASP A 24 6.86 -8.97 -2.12
N VAL A 25 5.88 -9.52 -1.39
CA VAL A 25 5.66 -9.16 0.02
C VAL A 25 6.91 -9.49 0.84
N GLU A 26 7.47 -10.69 0.65
CA GLU A 26 8.68 -11.10 1.35
C GLU A 26 9.88 -10.21 0.97
N ARG A 27 10.02 -9.84 -0.30
CA ARG A 27 11.10 -8.98 -0.78
C ARG A 27 11.01 -7.55 -0.23
N VAL A 28 9.81 -6.96 -0.21
CA VAL A 28 9.59 -5.55 0.16
C VAL A 28 9.52 -5.38 1.68
N TYR A 29 8.84 -6.27 2.39
CA TYR A 29 8.55 -6.15 3.83
C TYR A 29 9.38 -7.11 4.69
N LYS A 30 10.51 -7.59 4.15
CA LYS A 30 11.45 -8.43 4.91
C LYS A 30 11.87 -7.73 6.20
N GLY A 31 11.75 -8.43 7.32
CA GLY A 31 12.15 -7.91 8.64
C GLY A 31 11.11 -7.00 9.31
N MET A 32 10.01 -6.66 8.63
CA MET A 32 8.87 -6.00 9.26
C MET A 32 7.91 -7.02 9.89
N THR A 33 7.16 -6.53 10.87
CA THR A 33 5.93 -7.17 11.36
C THR A 33 4.78 -6.94 10.38
N LEU A 34 3.72 -7.75 10.49
CA LEU A 34 2.50 -7.58 9.68
C LEU A 34 1.89 -6.16 9.85
N GLU A 35 1.82 -5.67 11.08
CA GLU A 35 1.25 -4.34 11.37
C GLU A 35 2.06 -3.21 10.71
N GLU A 36 3.39 -3.27 10.82
CA GLU A 36 4.28 -2.30 10.18
C GLU A 36 4.13 -2.31 8.65
N ALA A 37 4.07 -3.50 8.03
CA ALA A 37 3.89 -3.63 6.59
C ALA A 37 2.56 -3.04 6.12
N LEU A 38 1.45 -3.37 6.80
CA LEU A 38 0.12 -2.85 6.48
C LEU A 38 0.04 -1.33 6.66
N ASN A 39 0.61 -0.79 7.74
CA ASN A 39 0.63 0.65 7.99
C ASN A 39 1.49 1.40 6.96
N ASN A 40 2.66 0.84 6.62
CA ASN A 40 3.52 1.39 5.58
C ASN A 40 2.80 1.45 4.24
N ARG A 41 2.16 0.34 3.81
CA ARG A 41 1.45 0.30 2.53
C ARG A 41 0.26 1.25 2.48
N ARG A 42 -0.54 1.33 3.55
CA ARG A 42 -1.64 2.30 3.65
C ARG A 42 -1.15 3.74 3.55
N LEU A 43 -0.05 4.07 4.22
CA LEU A 43 0.55 5.40 4.15
C LEU A 43 1.01 5.75 2.72
N GLU A 44 1.61 4.81 2.00
CA GLU A 44 1.97 4.98 0.59
C GLU A 44 0.73 5.25 -0.28
N MET A 45 -0.33 4.47 -0.11
CA MET A 45 -1.60 4.66 -0.85
C MET A 45 -2.22 6.05 -0.57
N TYR A 46 -2.24 6.48 0.70
CA TYR A 46 -2.74 7.81 1.06
C TYR A 46 -1.87 8.94 0.49
N THR A 47 -0.54 8.78 0.55
CA THR A 47 0.40 9.77 0.00
C THR A 47 0.22 9.91 -1.50
N PHE A 48 0.06 8.79 -2.21
CA PHE A 48 -0.22 8.80 -3.63
C PHE A 48 -1.56 9.51 -3.94
N ALA A 49 -2.62 9.21 -3.20
CA ALA A 49 -3.92 9.86 -3.36
C ALA A 49 -3.86 11.39 -3.10
N ASP A 50 -3.14 11.83 -2.08
CA ASP A 50 -2.96 13.26 -1.77
C ASP A 50 -2.23 14.02 -2.88
N ILE A 51 -1.17 13.42 -3.45
CA ILE A 51 -0.43 14.01 -4.58
C ILE A 51 -1.36 14.17 -5.79
N ILE A 52 -2.15 13.15 -6.13
CA ILE A 52 -3.10 13.22 -7.25
C ILE A 52 -4.15 14.29 -7.00
N GLY A 53 -4.71 14.38 -5.78
CA GLY A 53 -5.68 15.41 -5.41
C GLY A 53 -5.11 16.82 -5.58
N LYS A 54 -3.87 17.07 -5.13
CA LYS A 54 -3.20 18.36 -5.29
C LYS A 54 -2.96 18.74 -6.75
N VAL A 55 -2.54 17.77 -7.58
CA VAL A 55 -2.31 18.01 -9.02
C VAL A 55 -3.62 18.29 -9.74
N TYR A 56 -4.67 17.53 -9.45
CA TYR A 56 -5.99 17.72 -10.04
C TYR A 56 -6.58 19.10 -9.68
N ASN A 57 -6.55 19.46 -8.39
CA ASN A 57 -7.06 20.75 -7.90
C ASN A 57 -6.28 21.96 -8.43
N ARG A 58 -4.97 21.80 -8.71
CA ARG A 58 -4.18 22.86 -9.37
C ARG A 58 -4.61 23.10 -10.81
N LYS A 59 -5.02 22.05 -11.54
CA LYS A 59 -5.49 22.20 -12.93
C LYS A 59 -6.90 22.80 -13.03
N SER A 60 -7.77 22.56 -12.04
CA SER A 60 -9.14 23.09 -12.05
C SER A 60 -9.27 24.56 -11.62
N THR A 61 -8.19 25.19 -11.13
CA THR A 61 -8.16 26.60 -10.69
C THR A 61 -7.45 27.52 -11.69
N SER A 62 -7.10 27.01 -12.87
CA SER A 62 -6.49 27.78 -13.98
C SER A 62 -7.49 28.11 -15.11
N GLU A 63 -8.79 28.09 -14.83
CA GLU A 63 -9.86 28.57 -15.74
C GLU A 63 -10.53 29.83 -15.18
#